data_AF-A0AA97IUL0-F1
#
_entry.id   AF-A0AA97IUL0-F1
#
_cell.length_a   1.000
_cell.length_b   1.000
_cell.length_c   1.000
_cell.angle_alpha   90.00
_cell.angle_beta   90.00
_cell.angle_gamma   90.00
#
_symmetry.space_group_name_H-M   'P 1'
#
loop_
_entity.id
_entity.type
_entity.pdbx_description
1 polymer ?
#
loop_
_entity_poly.entity_id
_entity_poly.type
_entity_poly.pdbx_seq_one_letter_code
_entity_poly.pdbx_strand_id
1 'polypeptide(L)'
;MPYVLISTQIRMEVGPTMVGDEHSDPNLMLYLGATKRNVLGNHFWEYYVQDAPRIVLDKLEKRGYRVISMTGVGQTLVWCLHKESTENSDFLPGQDITVNRPA
;
A
#
# COMPACT_ATOMS: atom_id res chain seq x y z
N MET A 1 1.33 -0.13 -11.03
CA MET A 1 0.24 0.16 -10.08
C MET A 1 0.78 1.05 -8.95
N PRO A 2 0.58 2.38 -9.00
CA PRO A 2 1.20 3.31 -8.05
C PRO A 2 0.55 3.28 -6.66
N TYR A 3 -0.73 2.94 -6.55
CA TYR A 3 -1.44 2.83 -5.27
C TYR A 3 -1.77 1.38 -4.94
N VAL A 4 -1.70 1.03 -3.67
CA VAL A 4 -2.12 -0.26 -3.12
C VAL A 4 -2.94 -0.03 -1.86
N LEU A 5 -4.07 -0.74 -1.76
CA LEU A 5 -4.86 -0.83 -0.54
C LEU A 5 -4.67 -2.23 0.05
N ILE A 6 -4.21 -2.31 1.29
CA ILE A 6 -4.18 -3.57 2.03
C ILE A 6 -5.07 -3.46 3.26
N SER A 7 -5.61 -4.58 3.72
CA SER A 7 -6.46 -4.59 4.91
C SER A 7 -6.32 -5.87 5.71
N THR A 8 -6.65 -5.77 6.99
CA THR A 8 -6.86 -6.95 7.86
C THR A 8 -8.06 -6.69 8.74
N GLN A 9 -8.79 -7.74 9.08
CA GLN A 9 -9.71 -7.68 10.21
C GLN A 9 -8.91 -7.76 11.51
N ILE A 10 -9.50 -7.31 12.63
CA ILE A 10 -8.89 -7.54 13.95
C ILE A 10 -8.67 -9.04 14.17
N ARG A 11 -7.57 -9.47 14.79
CA ARG A 11 -6.49 -8.71 15.44
C ARG A 11 -5.34 -8.40 14.45
N MET A 12 -4.66 -7.26 14.61
CA MET A 12 -3.57 -6.82 13.70
C MET A 12 -2.31 -7.69 13.78
N GLU A 13 -2.16 -8.43 14.85
CA GLU A 13 -0.98 -9.22 15.18
C GLU A 13 -0.91 -10.53 14.39
N VAL A 14 -1.98 -10.89 13.68
CA VAL A 14 -2.12 -12.11 12.90
C VAL A 14 -2.77 -11.81 11.54
N GLY A 15 -2.54 -12.68 10.55
CA GLY A 15 -3.26 -12.65 9.28
C GLY A 15 -4.67 -13.25 9.39
N PRO A 16 -5.39 -13.34 8.25
CA PRO A 16 -4.91 -13.03 6.91
C PRO A 16 -4.94 -11.52 6.59
N THR A 17 -3.94 -11.06 5.82
CA THR A 17 -3.93 -9.71 5.23
C THR A 17 -4.41 -9.78 3.78
N MET A 18 -5.41 -8.99 3.44
CA MET A 18 -5.87 -8.76 2.07
C MET A 18 -4.91 -7.79 1.38
N VAL A 19 -4.39 -8.16 0.21
CA VAL A 19 -3.30 -7.42 -0.45
C VAL A 19 -3.59 -6.99 -1.89
N GLY A 20 -4.74 -7.39 -2.43
CA GLY A 20 -5.13 -7.00 -3.78
C GLY A 20 -6.50 -7.50 -4.20
N ASP A 21 -6.97 -6.95 -5.31
CA ASP A 21 -8.19 -7.28 -6.04
C ASP A 21 -7.86 -8.05 -7.33
N GLU A 22 -8.89 -8.32 -8.15
CA GLU A 22 -8.76 -9.05 -9.41
C GLU A 22 -7.77 -8.44 -10.42
N HIS A 23 -7.58 -7.13 -10.39
CA HIS A 23 -6.74 -6.37 -11.34
C HIS A 23 -5.37 -6.00 -10.75
N SER A 24 -5.07 -6.47 -9.54
CA SER A 24 -3.78 -6.26 -8.89
C SER A 24 -2.63 -6.87 -9.69
N ASP A 25 -1.48 -6.18 -9.69
CA ASP A 25 -0.28 -6.59 -10.44
C ASP A 25 0.13 -8.02 -10.05
N PRO A 26 0.04 -9.00 -10.98
CA PRO A 26 0.32 -10.40 -10.66
C PRO A 26 1.75 -10.63 -10.14
N ASN A 27 2.73 -9.84 -10.60
CA ASN A 27 4.11 -9.95 -10.14
C ASN A 27 4.27 -9.48 -8.70
N LEU A 28 3.53 -8.43 -8.32
CA LEU A 28 3.48 -7.95 -6.94
C LEU A 28 2.80 -8.98 -6.04
N MET A 29 1.66 -9.54 -6.47
CA MET A 29 0.93 -10.57 -5.71
C MET A 29 1.78 -11.82 -5.51
N LEU A 30 2.50 -12.27 -6.55
CA LEU A 30 3.45 -13.37 -6.47
C LEU A 30 4.58 -13.07 -5.48
N TYR A 31 5.17 -11.87 -5.53
CA TYR A 31 6.22 -11.47 -4.59
C TYR A 31 5.77 -11.46 -3.13
N LEU A 32 4.53 -11.05 -2.87
CA LEU A 32 3.96 -11.07 -1.52
C LEU A 32 3.70 -12.51 -1.02
N GLY A 33 3.63 -13.49 -1.94
CA GLY A 33 3.23 -14.87 -1.66
C GLY A 33 1.70 -15.00 -1.55
N ALA A 34 0.96 -14.16 -2.27
CA ALA A 34 -0.49 -14.08 -2.15
C ALA A 34 -1.21 -15.21 -2.88
N THR A 35 -2.30 -15.68 -2.28
CA THR A 35 -3.23 -16.64 -2.89
C THR A 35 -4.47 -15.90 -3.38
N LYS A 36 -4.87 -16.15 -4.64
CA LYS A 36 -6.12 -15.63 -5.19
C LYS A 36 -7.29 -16.52 -4.75
N ARG A 37 -8.36 -15.93 -4.21
CA ARG A 37 -9.60 -16.67 -3.87
C ARG A 37 -10.84 -15.87 -4.24
N ASN A 38 -11.96 -16.58 -4.36
CA ASN A 38 -13.30 -16.00 -4.38
C ASN A 38 -14.03 -16.57 -3.16
N VAL A 39 -14.46 -15.69 -2.27
CA VAL A 39 -15.20 -16.07 -1.07
C VAL A 39 -16.67 -16.22 -1.44
N LEU A 40 -17.34 -17.25 -0.91
CA LEU A 40 -18.76 -17.49 -1.16
C LEU A 40 -19.57 -16.23 -0.86
N GLY A 41 -20.38 -15.79 -1.82
CA GLY A 41 -21.17 -14.56 -1.73
C GLY A 41 -20.52 -13.33 -2.37
N ASN A 42 -19.23 -13.39 -2.72
CA ASN A 42 -18.55 -12.31 -3.44
C ASN A 42 -18.62 -12.52 -4.95
N HIS A 43 -18.89 -11.45 -5.70
CA HIS A 43 -18.80 -11.41 -7.15
C HIS A 43 -17.42 -10.99 -7.67
N PHE A 44 -16.42 -10.92 -6.79
CA PHE A 44 -15.05 -10.48 -7.09
C PHE A 44 -14.01 -11.44 -6.54
N TRP A 45 -12.81 -11.41 -7.11
CA TRP A 45 -11.66 -12.12 -6.59
C TRP A 45 -10.79 -11.22 -5.72
N GLU A 46 -10.16 -11.83 -4.73
CA GLU A 46 -9.27 -11.15 -3.80
C GLU A 46 -7.97 -11.92 -3.62
N TYR A 47 -6.88 -11.19 -3.41
CA TYR A 47 -5.59 -11.75 -3.04
C TYR A 47 -5.37 -11.56 -1.54
N TYR A 48 -4.91 -12.62 -0.87
CA TYR A 48 -4.60 -12.59 0.55
C TYR A 48 -3.32 -13.34 0.86
N VAL A 49 -2.69 -12.99 1.98
CA VAL A 49 -1.55 -13.69 2.58
C VAL A 49 -1.87 -14.04 4.04
N GLN A 50 -1.24 -15.09 4.58
CA GLN A 50 -1.40 -15.46 5.99
C GLN A 50 -0.57 -14.60 6.95
N ASP A 51 0.33 -13.79 6.39
CA ASP A 51 1.16 -12.87 7.16
C ASP A 51 0.31 -11.76 7.82
N ALA A 52 0.75 -11.32 9.01
CA ALA A 52 0.24 -10.12 9.65
C ALA A 52 0.55 -8.86 8.80
N PRO A 53 -0.29 -7.80 8.85
CA PRO A 53 -0.11 -6.60 8.03
C PRO A 53 1.27 -5.96 8.18
N ARG A 54 1.89 -6.02 9.36
CA ARG A 54 3.25 -5.51 9.59
C ARG A 54 4.28 -6.13 8.64
N ILE A 55 4.23 -7.45 8.45
CA ILE A 55 5.14 -8.18 7.53
C ILE A 55 4.88 -7.79 6.08
N VAL A 56 3.62 -7.58 5.72
CA VAL A 56 3.22 -7.14 4.37
C VAL A 56 3.73 -5.73 4.09
N LEU A 57 3.60 -4.81 5.05
CA LEU A 57 4.11 -3.45 4.95
C LEU A 57 5.64 -3.45 4.74
N ASP A 58 6.40 -4.25 5.49
CA ASP A 58 7.85 -4.40 5.29
C ASP A 58 8.20 -4.90 3.88
N LYS A 59 7.41 -5.84 3.33
CA LYS A 59 7.60 -6.34 1.96
C LYS A 59 7.28 -5.26 0.92
N LEU A 60 6.21 -4.49 1.12
CA LEU A 60 5.81 -3.41 0.23
C LEU A 60 6.82 -2.25 0.24
N GLU A 61 7.41 -1.93 1.39
CA GLU A 61 8.50 -0.96 1.52
C GLU A 61 9.69 -1.33 0.62
N LYS A 62 10.11 -2.60 0.62
CA LYS A 62 11.17 -3.12 -0.27
C LYS A 62 10.84 -3.00 -1.76
N ARG A 63 9.56 -2.80 -2.12
CA ARG A 63 9.11 -2.56 -3.49
C ARG A 63 8.92 -1.07 -3.81
N GLY A 64 9.24 -0.18 -2.87
CA GLY A 64 9.17 1.27 -3.01
C GLY A 64 7.82 1.87 -2.66
N TYR A 65 6.95 1.13 -1.97
CA TYR A 65 5.69 1.67 -1.48
C TYR A 65 5.88 2.32 -0.10
N ARG A 66 5.25 3.47 0.10
CA ARG A 66 5.19 4.17 1.38
C ARG A 66 3.75 4.25 1.86
N VAL A 67 3.52 4.01 3.15
CA VAL A 67 2.21 4.26 3.77
C VAL A 67 1.92 5.77 3.71
N ILE A 68 0.78 6.13 3.14
CA ILE A 68 0.30 7.52 3.09
C ILE A 68 -0.86 7.78 4.05
N SER A 69 -1.63 6.73 4.37
CA SER A 69 -2.74 6.83 5.33
C SER A 69 -3.10 5.46 5.90
N MET A 70 -3.68 5.45 7.10
CA MET A 70 -4.26 4.29 7.76
C MET A 70 -5.59 4.69 8.38
N THR A 71 -6.61 3.82 8.25
CA THR A 71 -7.92 4.04 8.86
C THR A 71 -8.57 2.73 9.32
N GLY A 72 -9.53 2.83 10.23
CA GLY A 72 -10.38 1.73 10.66
C GLY A 72 -11.81 1.89 10.17
N VAL A 73 -12.41 0.81 9.67
CA VAL A 73 -13.81 0.74 9.23
C VAL A 73 -14.44 -0.52 9.80
N GLY A 74 -15.32 -0.36 10.80
CA GLY A 74 -15.88 -1.49 11.54
C GLY A 74 -14.79 -2.26 12.28
N GLN A 75 -14.64 -3.55 11.95
CA GLN A 75 -13.59 -4.43 12.50
C GLN A 75 -12.39 -4.58 11.56
N THR A 76 -12.33 -3.79 10.49
CA THR A 76 -11.30 -3.85 9.46
C THR A 76 -10.38 -2.64 9.57
N LEU A 77 -9.08 -2.87 9.48
CA LEU A 77 -8.08 -1.82 9.32
C LEU A 77 -7.56 -1.82 7.88
N VAL A 78 -7.38 -0.63 7.32
CA VAL A 78 -6.96 -0.41 5.94
C VAL A 78 -5.75 0.50 5.91
N TRP A 79 -4.75 0.13 5.12
CA TRP A 79 -3.61 0.97 4.79
C TRP A 79 -3.66 1.35 3.32
N CYS A 80 -3.48 2.64 3.06
CA CYS A 80 -3.24 3.14 1.73
C CYS A 80 -1.74 3.39 1.56
N LEU A 81 -1.16 2.77 0.53
CA LEU A 81 0.23 2.93 0.17
C LEU A 81 0.37 3.51 -1.23
N HIS A 82 1.43 4.31 -1.42
CA HIS A 82 1.78 4.91 -2.71
C HIS A 82 3.25 4.62 -3.04
N LYS A 83 3.52 4.28 -4.29
CA LYS A 83 4.85 4.21 -4.87
C LYS A 83 5.05 5.41 -5.79
N GLU A 84 5.96 6.29 -5.40
CA GLU A 84 6.28 7.48 -6.17
C GLU A 84 6.87 7.10 -7.53
N SER A 85 6.32 7.67 -8.61
CA SER A 85 6.91 7.57 -9.94
C SER A 85 8.16 8.46 -9.97
N THR A 86 9.28 7.90 -10.41
CA THR A 86 10.56 8.61 -10.56
C THR A 86 10.47 9.80 -11.53
N GLU A 87 9.41 9.90 -12.35
CA GLU A 87 9.20 10.99 -13.32
C GLU A 87 8.66 12.30 -12.71
N ASN A 88 8.33 12.35 -11.41
CA ASN A 88 7.77 13.55 -10.77
C ASN A 88 8.78 14.40 -9.98
N SER A 89 10.07 14.03 -9.95
CA SER A 89 11.11 14.82 -9.27
C SER A 89 11.57 16.06 -10.05
N ASP A 90 11.14 16.22 -11.30
CA ASP A 90 11.60 17.30 -12.19
C ASP A 90 10.82 18.63 -12.01
N PHE A 91 9.87 18.68 -11.07
CA PHE A 91 9.06 19.88 -10.78
C PHE A 91 9.31 20.49 -9.40
N LEU A 92 10.57 20.57 -8.96
CA LEU A 92 10.95 21.53 -7.92
C LEU A 92 11.44 22.82 -8.59
N PRO A 93 10.65 23.92 -8.64
CA PRO A 93 11.24 25.22 -8.85
C PRO A 93 12.04 25.56 -7.58
N GLY A 94 13.36 25.68 -7.73
CA GLY A 94 14.23 26.16 -6.67
C GLY A 94 13.73 27.50 -6.13
N GLN A 95 13.31 27.51 -4.86
CA GLN A 95 13.12 28.74 -4.12
C GLN A 95 14.48 29.16 -3.55
N ASP A 96 15.27 29.83 -4.37
CA ASP A 96 16.33 30.72 -3.88
C ASP A 96 15.66 31.93 -3.21
N ILE A 97 15.38 31.82 -1.92
CA ILE A 97 15.04 32.99 -1.09
C ILE A 97 16.35 33.72 -0.80
N THR A 98 16.72 34.65 -1.68
CA THR A 98 17.71 35.67 -1.35
C THR A 98 17.09 36.60 -0.30
N VAL A 99 17.46 36.40 0.97
CA VAL A 99 17.13 37.33 2.06
C VAL A 99 17.91 38.60 1.84
N ASN A 100 17.27 39.58 1.20
CA ASN A 100 17.80 40.92 1.03
C ASN A 100 17.75 41.63 2.40
N ARG A 101 18.91 41.87 3.03
CA ARG A 101 19.04 42.74 4.21
C ARG A 101 19.01 44.20 3.75
N PRO A 102 18.15 45.07 4.30
CA PRO A 102 18.32 46.50 4.13
C PRO A 102 19.20 47.11 5.22
N ALA A 103 20.11 47.97 4.73
CA ALA A 103 20.90 49.08 5.31
C ALA A 103 21.32 49.03 6.79
#